data_AF-A0A7W1FJH0-F1
#
_entry.id   AF-A0A7W1FJH0-F1
#
_cell.length_a   1.000
_cell.length_b   1.000
_cell.length_c   1.000
_cell.angle_alpha   90.00
_cell.angle_beta   90.00
_cell.angle_gamma   90.00
#
_symmetry.space_group_name_H-M   'P 1'
#
loop_
_entity.id
_entity.type
_entity.pdbx_description
1 polymer ?
#
loop_
_entity_poly.entity_id
_entity_poly.type
_entity_poly.pdbx_seq_one_letter_code
_entity_poly.pdbx_strand_id
1 'polypeptide(L)'
;MRIVLLLLVLLSAHGGEASALFKQVLELQHIQEPELDDAAMTTAFTALVEETRTALTTASDLEGRINALNTTLLKTRDVTYLSNQYWRDSTLAASLLRRQGNCLSTATLYVLIGEALELPIRMVVVPGHAFVRWDDGMTRRNIETTAEGVAIDDVDYLYRGESQCDPADVAVLGWGRSLSADEFLAELVECAARHRAGEGRLADAQKLLDEAERLTPARSDRILSHIQLRSDLSKDRAAARLELGRLLEHGDPPPSVATGALMMLAEDAAGRGDIKAQRQLLLMAFRQAPKSGIQAVLRALAFCHRTLREPSAARRYLELSMALIPEGSPELAEDLYNLAILQKNDKDLAAAIASIRRGRALNPESWNLQMIEAGYLMLAGKPEEAATIRAAIVKPRGEEEFWRSMEAWYLAVSGDRDGFLGRLKDVLEQTDSLDTVIWIDQDEDLDPYRQDPRFVDLLRIHRQRLGVAAPPPVSEPAGAGKASVPAVP
;
A
#
# COMPACT_ATOMS: atom_id res chain seq x y z
N MET A 1 -48.52 41.40 22.71
CA MET A 1 -47.52 41.55 21.62
C MET A 1 -46.15 41.97 22.18
N ARG A 2 -45.61 41.24 23.17
CA ARG A 2 -44.32 41.52 23.87
C ARG A 2 -43.65 40.25 24.42
N ILE A 3 -43.81 39.10 23.76
CA ILE A 3 -43.23 37.80 24.17
C ILE A 3 -42.50 37.10 22.98
N VAL A 4 -42.15 37.83 21.91
CA VAL A 4 -41.45 37.25 20.74
C VAL A 4 -39.99 37.71 20.62
N LEU A 5 -39.48 38.51 21.57
CA LEU A 5 -38.12 39.07 21.50
C LEU A 5 -37.13 38.53 22.53
N LEU A 6 -37.44 37.39 23.18
CA LEU A 6 -36.58 36.78 24.21
C LEU A 6 -36.10 35.35 23.87
N LEU A 7 -36.13 34.98 22.59
CA LEU A 7 -35.68 33.68 22.08
C LEU A 7 -34.45 33.78 21.15
N LEU A 8 -33.81 34.96 21.08
CA LEU A 8 -32.67 35.24 20.20
C LEU A 8 -31.38 35.62 20.95
N VAL A 9 -31.34 35.48 22.28
CA VAL A 9 -30.13 35.72 23.11
C VAL A 9 -29.97 34.62 24.17
N LEU A 10 -30.18 33.37 23.76
CA LEU A 10 -29.65 32.18 24.44
C LEU A 10 -28.63 31.47 23.54
N LEU A 11 -27.87 32.24 22.75
CA LEU A 11 -26.52 31.87 22.34
C LEU A 11 -25.66 32.00 23.60
N SER A 12 -25.77 30.98 24.45
CA SER A 12 -24.94 30.81 25.62
C SER A 12 -23.49 30.92 25.20
N ALA A 13 -22.79 31.91 25.75
CA ALA A 13 -21.35 31.97 25.81
C ALA A 13 -20.84 30.74 26.59
N HIS A 14 -20.82 29.58 25.94
CA HIS A 14 -19.96 28.47 26.33
C HIS A 14 -18.55 28.88 25.88
N GLY A 15 -17.90 29.67 26.72
CA GLY A 15 -16.55 30.14 26.48
C GLY A 15 -15.60 28.96 26.36
N GLY A 16 -14.94 28.85 25.20
CA GLY A 16 -13.56 28.38 25.04
C GLY A 16 -13.21 26.92 25.36
N GLU A 17 -14.11 26.09 25.90
CA GLU A 17 -13.80 24.67 26.09
C GLU A 17 -13.81 23.93 24.75
N ALA A 18 -12.70 23.23 24.46
CA ALA A 18 -12.60 22.38 23.29
C ALA A 18 -13.70 21.29 23.32
N SER A 19 -14.27 20.99 22.15
CA SER A 19 -15.33 20.00 22.01
C SER A 19 -14.86 18.62 22.51
N ALA A 20 -15.81 17.79 22.96
CA ALA A 20 -15.51 16.42 23.37
C ALA A 20 -14.80 15.63 22.25
N LEU A 21 -15.21 15.86 20.99
CA LEU A 21 -14.59 15.25 19.82
C LEU A 21 -13.13 15.69 19.62
N PHE A 22 -12.81 16.97 19.81
CA PHE A 22 -11.42 17.44 19.74
C PHE A 22 -10.54 16.74 20.77
N LYS A 23 -11.02 16.59 22.02
CA LYS A 23 -10.29 15.91 23.08
C LYS A 23 -10.03 14.44 22.74
N GLN A 24 -11.03 13.73 22.22
CA GLN A 24 -10.88 12.34 21.77
C GLN A 24 -9.87 12.20 20.62
N VAL A 25 -9.91 13.10 19.64
CA VAL A 25 -8.93 13.10 18.54
C VAL A 25 -7.51 13.41 19.04
N LEU A 26 -7.37 14.29 20.02
CA LEU A 26 -6.08 14.61 20.64
C LEU A 26 -5.52 13.42 21.42
N GLU A 27 -6.34 12.76 22.25
CA GLU A 27 -5.96 11.53 22.97
C GLU A 27 -5.52 10.43 22.00
N LEU A 28 -6.23 10.26 20.89
CA LEU A 28 -5.86 9.31 19.85
C LEU A 28 -4.52 9.66 19.20
N GLN A 29 -4.25 10.96 18.99
CA GLN A 29 -2.99 11.39 18.36
C GLN A 29 -1.77 11.23 19.24
N HIS A 30 -1.90 11.18 20.57
CA HIS A 30 -0.81 10.78 21.45
C HIS A 30 -0.32 9.35 21.19
N ILE A 31 -1.14 8.50 20.57
CA ILE A 31 -0.68 7.18 20.13
C ILE A 31 0.34 7.37 19.00
N GLN A 32 0.10 8.27 18.07
CA GLN A 32 0.96 8.48 16.92
C GLN A 32 2.14 9.39 17.27
N GLU A 33 1.91 10.49 17.98
CA GLU A 33 2.90 11.49 18.40
C GLU A 33 2.84 11.67 19.95
N PRO A 34 3.47 10.79 20.74
CA PRO A 34 3.45 10.87 22.21
C PRO A 34 4.04 12.15 22.80
N GLU A 35 4.78 12.92 22.00
CA GLU A 35 5.40 14.19 22.37
C GLU A 35 4.50 15.42 22.16
N LEU A 36 3.24 15.25 21.75
CA LEU A 36 2.34 16.37 21.48
C LEU A 36 2.13 17.23 22.74
N ASP A 37 2.14 18.55 22.54
CA ASP A 37 1.81 19.52 23.58
C ASP A 37 0.31 19.86 23.52
N ASP A 38 -0.45 19.31 24.47
CA ASP A 38 -1.89 19.52 24.58
C ASP A 38 -2.28 21.00 24.71
N ALA A 39 -1.47 21.79 25.41
CA ALA A 39 -1.74 23.20 25.62
C ALA A 39 -1.51 23.97 24.31
N ALA A 40 -0.46 23.65 23.56
CA ALA A 40 -0.20 24.23 22.25
C ALA A 40 -1.30 23.85 21.24
N MET A 41 -1.70 22.57 21.20
CA MET A 41 -2.78 22.09 20.33
C MET A 41 -4.10 22.79 20.64
N THR A 42 -4.50 22.85 21.91
CA THR A 42 -5.74 23.50 22.35
C THR A 42 -5.72 24.99 22.03
N THR A 43 -4.61 25.68 22.32
CA THR A 43 -4.47 27.12 22.04
C THR A 43 -4.59 27.41 20.54
N ALA A 44 -3.90 26.64 19.71
CA ALA A 44 -3.94 26.79 18.26
C ALA A 44 -5.34 26.50 17.68
N PHE A 45 -6.01 25.45 18.18
CA PHE A 45 -7.35 25.10 17.75
C PHE A 45 -8.37 26.18 18.13
N THR A 46 -8.39 26.64 19.38
CA THR A 46 -9.31 27.68 19.84
C THR A 46 -9.10 28.99 19.07
N ALA A 47 -7.85 29.38 18.82
CA ALA A 47 -7.56 30.56 18.00
C ALA A 47 -8.14 30.42 16.58
N LEU A 48 -7.99 29.25 15.96
CA LEU A 48 -8.51 28.98 14.62
C LEU A 48 -10.05 28.93 14.56
N VAL A 49 -10.70 28.39 15.60
CA VAL A 49 -12.16 28.40 15.75
C VAL A 49 -12.68 29.84 15.74
N GLU A 50 -12.08 30.73 16.52
CA GLU A 50 -12.51 32.13 16.62
C GLU A 50 -12.22 32.95 15.35
N GLU A 51 -11.08 32.70 14.70
CA GLU A 51 -10.79 33.28 13.38
C GLU A 51 -11.85 32.86 12.36
N THR A 52 -12.17 31.56 12.32
CA THR A 52 -13.17 31.00 11.40
C THR A 52 -14.57 31.53 11.71
N ARG A 53 -14.95 31.61 12.99
CA ARG A 53 -16.21 32.20 13.44
C ARG A 53 -16.36 33.62 12.92
N THR A 54 -15.30 34.43 13.05
CA THR A 54 -15.27 35.81 12.57
C THR A 54 -15.46 35.88 11.06
N ALA A 55 -14.73 35.06 10.30
CA ALA A 55 -14.86 35.01 8.83
C ALA A 55 -16.29 34.67 8.38
N LEU A 56 -16.94 33.72 9.07
CA LEU A 56 -18.30 33.28 8.75
C LEU A 56 -19.38 34.35 8.98
N THR A 57 -19.13 35.37 9.83
CA THR A 57 -20.12 36.45 10.06
C THR A 57 -20.41 37.27 8.80
N THR A 58 -19.49 37.28 7.85
CA THR A 58 -19.61 38.01 6.59
C THR A 58 -20.27 37.20 5.46
N ALA A 59 -20.46 35.89 5.68
CA ALA A 59 -20.98 34.97 4.68
C ALA A 59 -22.51 34.82 4.79
N SER A 60 -23.23 35.21 3.73
CA SER A 60 -24.70 35.16 3.69
C SER A 60 -25.29 33.88 3.11
N ASP A 61 -24.51 33.09 2.36
CA ASP A 61 -24.95 31.87 1.69
C ASP A 61 -23.95 30.70 1.88
N LEU A 62 -24.30 29.51 1.37
CA LEU A 62 -23.50 28.30 1.49
C LEU A 62 -22.09 28.46 0.89
N GLU A 63 -22.00 28.95 -0.35
CA GLU A 63 -20.71 29.11 -1.03
C GLU A 63 -19.84 30.16 -0.33
N GLY A 64 -20.42 31.25 0.18
CA GLY A 64 -19.72 32.22 1.02
C GLY A 64 -19.16 31.58 2.30
N ARG A 65 -19.92 30.68 2.94
CA ARG A 65 -19.46 29.97 4.15
C ARG A 65 -18.35 28.98 3.84
N ILE A 66 -18.47 28.20 2.77
CA ILE A 66 -17.42 27.29 2.31
C ILE A 66 -16.16 28.07 1.92
N ASN A 67 -16.30 29.19 1.21
CA ASN A 67 -15.17 30.04 0.86
C ASN A 67 -14.48 30.64 2.09
N ALA A 68 -15.24 31.03 3.12
CA ALA A 68 -14.67 31.48 4.38
C ALA A 68 -13.88 30.36 5.07
N LEU A 69 -14.43 29.14 5.14
CA LEU A 69 -13.72 27.96 5.65
C LEU A 69 -12.43 27.69 4.88
N ASN A 70 -12.50 27.60 3.54
CA ASN A 70 -11.35 27.34 2.67
C ASN A 70 -10.26 28.40 2.83
N THR A 71 -10.66 29.67 2.96
CA THR A 71 -9.73 30.77 3.13
C THR A 71 -9.01 30.68 4.47
N THR A 72 -9.76 30.53 5.57
CA THR A 72 -9.19 30.50 6.92
C THR A 72 -8.39 29.23 7.20
N LEU A 73 -8.89 28.06 6.79
CA LEU A 73 -8.28 26.77 7.14
C LEU A 73 -7.13 26.38 6.21
N LEU A 74 -7.11 26.84 4.95
CA LEU A 74 -6.10 26.47 3.96
C LEU A 74 -5.28 27.67 3.47
N LYS A 75 -5.94 28.66 2.83
CA LYS A 75 -5.25 29.69 2.04
C LYS A 75 -4.44 30.67 2.89
N THR A 76 -5.04 31.28 3.91
CA THR A 76 -4.37 32.24 4.79
C THR A 76 -3.23 31.60 5.58
N ARG A 77 -3.33 30.30 5.82
CA ARG A 77 -2.35 29.51 6.56
C ARG A 77 -1.23 28.95 5.68
N ASP A 78 -1.35 29.05 4.36
CA ASP A 78 -0.42 28.47 3.37
C ASP A 78 -0.22 26.96 3.59
N VAL A 79 -1.33 26.23 3.76
CA VAL A 79 -1.27 24.80 4.05
C VAL A 79 -0.76 24.02 2.83
N THR A 80 0.36 23.32 2.99
CA THR A 80 0.94 22.50 1.93
C THR A 80 0.44 21.06 2.00
N TYR A 81 0.00 20.53 0.85
CA TYR A 81 -0.33 19.10 0.75
C TYR A 81 0.93 18.25 0.68
N LEU A 82 1.02 17.25 1.56
CA LEU A 82 2.06 16.22 1.54
C LEU A 82 1.43 14.89 1.15
N SER A 83 1.92 14.29 0.07
CA SER A 83 1.41 13.02 -0.47
C SER A 83 1.84 11.84 0.38
N ASN A 84 1.12 11.52 1.47
CA ASN A 84 1.29 10.33 2.33
C ASN A 84 2.76 9.94 2.61
N GLN A 85 3.67 10.91 2.61
CA GLN A 85 5.11 10.65 2.53
C GLN A 85 5.60 10.16 3.89
N TYR A 86 5.00 10.70 4.95
CA TYR A 86 5.24 10.30 6.32
C TYR A 86 3.92 10.05 7.04
N TRP A 87 3.90 9.07 7.93
CA TRP A 87 2.71 8.78 8.76
C TRP A 87 2.26 10.00 9.59
N ARG A 88 3.19 10.90 9.92
CA ARG A 88 2.92 12.15 10.64
C ARG A 88 2.10 13.16 9.85
N ASP A 89 1.96 12.97 8.54
CA ASP A 89 1.19 13.89 7.68
C ASP A 89 -0.32 13.65 7.82
N SER A 90 -0.72 12.53 8.42
CA SER A 90 -2.12 12.17 8.72
C SER A 90 -2.66 12.69 10.05
N THR A 91 -1.84 13.30 10.90
CA THR A 91 -2.29 13.77 12.23
C THR A 91 -2.87 15.18 12.16
N LEU A 92 -3.80 15.52 13.06
CA LEU A 92 -4.32 16.90 13.19
C LEU A 92 -3.17 17.88 13.42
N ALA A 93 -2.16 17.52 14.22
CA ALA A 93 -0.99 18.36 14.47
C ALA A 93 -0.27 18.77 13.18
N ALA A 94 -0.25 17.93 12.15
CA ALA A 94 0.27 18.26 10.84
C ALA A 94 -0.45 19.51 10.27
N SER A 95 -1.76 19.40 10.08
CA SER A 95 -2.56 20.48 9.49
C SER A 95 -2.68 21.71 10.42
N LEU A 96 -2.81 21.49 11.73
CA LEU A 96 -3.11 22.53 12.73
C LEU A 96 -1.87 23.31 13.17
N LEU A 97 -0.74 22.66 13.43
CA LEU A 97 0.47 23.33 13.92
C LEU A 97 1.50 23.53 12.81
N ARG A 98 1.73 22.49 12.02
CA ARG A 98 2.80 22.46 11.01
C ARG A 98 2.37 23.03 9.66
N ARG A 99 1.07 23.26 9.45
CA ARG A 99 0.49 23.77 8.19
C ARG A 99 0.89 22.91 6.99
N GLN A 100 1.00 21.61 7.22
CA GLN A 100 1.29 20.61 6.20
C GLN A 100 0.45 19.39 6.48
N GLY A 101 0.00 18.65 5.47
CA GLY A 101 -0.78 17.46 5.76
C GLY A 101 -1.28 16.75 4.52
N ASN A 102 -1.71 15.51 4.71
CA ASN A 102 -2.42 14.76 3.70
C ASN A 102 -3.95 15.03 3.76
N CYS A 103 -4.69 14.25 2.99
CA CYS A 103 -6.14 14.32 2.91
C CYS A 103 -6.82 14.07 4.27
N LEU A 104 -6.33 13.10 5.04
CA LEU A 104 -6.92 12.73 6.33
C LEU A 104 -6.74 13.84 7.38
N SER A 105 -5.54 14.41 7.53
CA SER A 105 -5.31 15.45 8.55
C SER A 105 -6.08 16.73 8.26
N THR A 106 -6.08 17.17 7.00
CA THR A 106 -6.82 18.37 6.59
C THR A 106 -8.33 18.18 6.72
N ALA A 107 -8.87 17.02 6.32
CA ALA A 107 -10.28 16.70 6.54
C ALA A 107 -10.65 16.61 8.04
N THR A 108 -9.78 16.04 8.86
CA THR A 108 -9.93 16.00 10.33
C THR A 108 -10.07 17.42 10.90
N LEU A 109 -9.22 18.36 10.47
CA LEU A 109 -9.30 19.76 10.92
C LEU A 109 -10.66 20.39 10.60
N TYR A 110 -11.16 20.18 9.37
CA TYR A 110 -12.47 20.70 8.95
C TYR A 110 -13.62 20.13 9.78
N VAL A 111 -13.62 18.83 10.08
CA VAL A 111 -14.65 18.20 10.92
C VAL A 111 -14.65 18.79 12.32
N LEU A 112 -13.48 18.94 12.93
CA LEU A 112 -13.38 19.48 14.29
C LEU A 112 -13.80 20.95 14.37
N ILE A 113 -13.42 21.77 13.37
CA ILE A 113 -13.90 23.15 13.25
C ILE A 113 -15.41 23.20 13.01
N GLY A 114 -15.94 22.29 12.17
CA GLY A 114 -17.36 22.16 11.94
C GLY A 114 -18.13 21.84 13.22
N GLU A 115 -17.65 20.87 14.00
CA GLU A 115 -18.24 20.50 15.29
C GLU A 115 -18.21 21.68 16.28
N ALA A 116 -17.09 22.38 16.41
CA ALA A 116 -16.94 23.52 17.32
C ALA A 116 -17.81 24.74 16.94
N LEU A 117 -18.21 24.84 15.68
CA LEU A 117 -19.03 25.93 15.14
C LEU A 117 -20.46 25.50 14.79
N GLU A 118 -20.85 24.27 15.15
CA GLU A 118 -22.15 23.67 14.85
C GLU A 118 -22.49 23.72 13.33
N LEU A 119 -21.47 23.54 12.49
CA LEU A 119 -21.62 23.45 11.04
C LEU A 119 -21.82 21.99 10.61
N PRO A 120 -22.60 21.73 9.54
CA PRO A 120 -22.89 20.40 9.04
C PRO A 120 -21.72 19.83 8.20
N ILE A 121 -20.49 19.94 8.69
CA ILE A 121 -19.30 19.42 8.02
C ILE A 121 -19.06 17.98 8.46
N ARG A 122 -19.06 17.07 7.51
CA ARG A 122 -18.85 15.63 7.72
C ARG A 122 -17.66 15.15 6.92
N MET A 123 -16.88 14.23 7.47
CA MET A 123 -15.87 13.51 6.68
C MET A 123 -16.57 12.57 5.69
N VAL A 124 -15.96 12.39 4.52
CA VAL A 124 -16.32 11.39 3.54
C VAL A 124 -15.06 10.63 3.17
N VAL A 125 -15.17 9.30 3.07
CA VAL A 125 -14.07 8.43 2.67
C VAL A 125 -14.40 7.65 1.41
N VAL A 126 -13.39 7.48 0.57
CA VAL A 126 -13.33 6.57 -0.57
C VAL A 126 -11.99 5.81 -0.49
N PRO A 127 -11.78 4.72 -1.25
CA PRO A 127 -10.52 3.98 -1.19
C PRO A 127 -9.31 4.89 -1.37
N GLY A 128 -8.43 4.92 -0.36
CA GLY A 128 -7.18 5.70 -0.40
C GLY A 128 -7.33 7.21 -0.20
N HIS A 129 -8.54 7.76 -0.04
CA HIS A 129 -8.75 9.21 0.05
C HIS A 129 -9.85 9.61 1.04
N ALA A 130 -9.68 10.78 1.65
CA ALA A 130 -10.64 11.38 2.55
C ALA A 130 -10.84 12.85 2.18
N PHE A 131 -12.08 13.33 2.23
CA PHE A 131 -12.41 14.73 2.05
C PHE A 131 -13.54 15.11 3.00
N VAL A 132 -14.04 16.34 2.94
CA VAL A 132 -15.19 16.74 3.75
C VAL A 132 -16.35 17.20 2.89
N ARG A 133 -17.54 17.16 3.46
CA ARG A 133 -18.77 17.56 2.80
C ARG A 133 -19.57 18.43 3.74
N TRP A 134 -20.12 19.52 3.21
CA TRP A 134 -21.28 20.16 3.81
C TRP A 134 -22.51 19.27 3.56
N ASP A 135 -23.10 18.70 4.60
CA ASP A 135 -24.28 17.83 4.53
C ASP A 135 -25.26 18.16 5.65
N ASP A 136 -26.20 19.08 5.37
CA ASP A 136 -27.28 19.46 6.29
C ASP A 136 -28.56 18.60 6.09
N GLY A 137 -28.46 17.52 5.33
CA GLY A 137 -29.57 16.65 4.95
C GLY A 137 -30.45 17.19 3.82
N MET A 138 -30.31 18.46 3.44
CA MET A 138 -30.99 19.07 2.28
C MET A 138 -30.02 19.36 1.14
N THR A 139 -28.85 19.89 1.48
CA THR A 139 -27.81 20.30 0.55
C THR A 139 -26.55 19.50 0.82
N ARG A 140 -25.94 19.00 -0.26
CA ARG A 140 -24.66 18.29 -0.23
C ARG A 140 -23.65 18.97 -1.12
N ARG A 141 -22.49 19.28 -0.56
CA ARG A 141 -21.39 19.92 -1.28
C ARG A 141 -20.05 19.39 -0.77
N ASN A 142 -19.36 18.63 -1.60
CA ASN A 142 -18.01 18.13 -1.33
C ASN A 142 -17.01 19.27 -1.31
N ILE A 143 -15.97 19.16 -0.50
CA ILE A 143 -14.91 20.15 -0.31
C ILE A 143 -13.59 19.37 -0.34
N GLU A 144 -12.86 19.46 -1.45
CA GLU A 144 -11.56 18.81 -1.61
C GLU A 144 -10.48 19.57 -0.81
N THR A 145 -10.15 19.09 0.38
CA THR A 145 -9.24 19.79 1.30
C THR A 145 -7.79 19.79 0.80
N THR A 146 -7.43 18.93 -0.14
CA THR A 146 -6.09 18.89 -0.75
C THR A 146 -5.97 19.70 -2.04
N ALA A 147 -7.08 20.29 -2.51
CA ALA A 147 -7.15 21.13 -3.70
C ALA A 147 -7.87 22.45 -3.39
N GLU A 148 -7.47 23.11 -2.29
CA GLU A 148 -7.98 24.42 -1.87
C GLU A 148 -9.51 24.51 -1.69
N GLY A 149 -10.17 23.38 -1.43
CA GLY A 149 -11.61 23.28 -1.19
C GLY A 149 -12.47 23.31 -2.46
N VAL A 150 -11.89 22.92 -3.60
CA VAL A 150 -12.62 22.74 -4.87
C VAL A 150 -13.77 21.73 -4.72
N ALA A 151 -14.84 21.97 -5.48
CA ALA A 151 -15.95 21.03 -5.63
C ALA A 151 -15.55 19.88 -6.56
N ILE A 152 -15.62 18.65 -6.08
CA ILE A 152 -15.48 17.45 -6.91
C ILE A 152 -16.71 16.59 -6.65
N ASP A 153 -17.37 16.12 -7.70
CA ASP A 153 -18.58 15.31 -7.56
C ASP A 153 -18.25 13.88 -7.10
N ASP A 154 -19.18 13.22 -6.41
CA ASP A 154 -19.00 11.83 -5.94
C ASP A 154 -18.65 10.87 -7.08
N VAL A 155 -19.20 11.11 -8.27
CA VAL A 155 -18.93 10.30 -9.46
C VAL A 155 -17.45 10.34 -9.84
N ASP A 156 -16.79 11.48 -9.63
CA ASP A 156 -15.38 11.66 -9.97
C ASP A 156 -14.50 10.93 -8.95
N TYR A 157 -14.82 11.03 -7.65
CA TYR A 157 -14.10 10.30 -6.61
C TYR A 157 -14.26 8.78 -6.71
N LEU A 158 -15.47 8.31 -6.98
CA LEU A 158 -15.79 6.88 -6.93
C LEU A 158 -15.45 6.17 -8.23
N TYR A 159 -15.72 6.78 -9.38
CA TYR A 159 -15.74 6.06 -10.66
C TYR A 159 -14.77 6.60 -11.71
N ARG A 160 -14.04 7.68 -11.42
CA ARG A 160 -12.98 8.22 -12.29
C ARG A 160 -11.63 8.17 -11.59
N GLY A 161 -10.57 8.39 -12.37
CA GLY A 161 -9.20 8.39 -11.86
C GLY A 161 -8.76 7.04 -11.31
N GLU A 162 -8.14 7.06 -10.13
CA GLU A 162 -7.47 5.92 -9.49
C GLU A 162 -8.44 5.01 -8.71
N SER A 163 -9.50 5.56 -8.11
CA SER A 163 -10.38 4.80 -7.21
C SER A 163 -11.16 3.68 -7.90
N GLN A 164 -11.70 3.97 -9.10
CA GLN A 164 -12.51 3.09 -9.97
C GLN A 164 -13.31 2.01 -9.21
N CYS A 165 -14.06 2.44 -8.21
CA CYS A 165 -14.74 1.58 -7.26
C CYS A 165 -15.82 0.74 -7.95
N ASP A 166 -16.01 -0.49 -7.47
CA ASP A 166 -17.15 -1.28 -7.89
C ASP A 166 -18.43 -0.74 -7.21
N PRO A 167 -19.54 -0.55 -7.94
CA PRO A 167 -20.80 -0.10 -7.35
C PRO A 167 -21.29 -0.97 -6.19
N ALA A 168 -21.02 -2.27 -6.19
CA ALA A 168 -21.36 -3.16 -5.09
C ALA A 168 -20.53 -2.85 -3.82
N ASP A 169 -19.24 -2.55 -3.98
CA ASP A 169 -18.39 -2.09 -2.88
C ASP A 169 -18.93 -0.77 -2.29
N VAL A 170 -19.25 0.21 -3.15
CA VAL A 170 -19.79 1.50 -2.72
C VAL A 170 -21.08 1.31 -1.90
N ALA A 171 -21.98 0.45 -2.37
CA ALA A 171 -23.25 0.20 -1.71
C ALA A 171 -23.10 -0.49 -0.35
N VAL A 172 -22.21 -1.48 -0.24
CA VAL A 172 -22.06 -2.30 0.98
C VAL A 172 -21.14 -1.64 2.01
N LEU A 173 -20.03 -1.05 1.56
CA LEU A 173 -19.03 -0.42 2.45
C LEU A 173 -19.38 1.04 2.77
N GLY A 174 -20.32 1.61 2.03
CA GLY A 174 -20.80 2.98 2.23
C GLY A 174 -19.75 4.03 1.87
N TRP A 175 -18.89 3.77 0.89
CA TRP A 175 -17.95 4.78 0.38
C TRP A 175 -18.71 5.97 -0.23
N GLY A 176 -18.15 7.17 -0.10
CA GLY A 176 -18.76 8.40 -0.61
C GLY A 176 -19.92 8.97 0.22
N ARG A 177 -20.28 8.34 1.35
CA ARG A 177 -21.28 8.91 2.28
C ARG A 177 -20.63 9.76 3.37
N SER A 178 -21.41 10.69 3.90
CA SER A 178 -21.05 11.44 5.10
C SER A 178 -20.95 10.51 6.29
N LEU A 179 -19.81 10.53 6.99
CA LEU A 179 -19.57 9.72 8.18
C LEU A 179 -20.27 10.32 9.40
N SER A 180 -20.77 9.44 10.26
CA SER A 180 -21.12 9.77 11.65
C SER A 180 -19.86 10.04 12.49
N ALA A 181 -20.04 10.53 13.72
CA ALA A 181 -18.91 10.78 14.63
C ALA A 181 -18.15 9.48 14.98
N ASP A 182 -18.87 8.39 15.25
CA ASP A 182 -18.26 7.08 15.55
C ASP A 182 -17.50 6.53 14.34
N GLU A 183 -18.04 6.70 13.14
CA GLU A 183 -17.36 6.26 11.91
C GLU A 183 -16.12 7.09 11.63
N PHE A 184 -16.19 8.41 11.79
CA PHE A 184 -15.04 9.30 11.70
C PHE A 184 -13.94 8.89 12.69
N LEU A 185 -14.29 8.64 13.95
CA LEU A 185 -13.34 8.16 14.95
C LEU A 185 -12.75 6.80 14.57
N ALA A 186 -13.57 5.86 14.05
CA ALA A 186 -13.09 4.57 13.61
C ALA A 186 -12.03 4.69 12.50
N GLU A 187 -12.21 5.59 11.52
CA GLU A 187 -11.19 5.83 10.47
C GLU A 187 -9.86 6.31 11.06
N LEU A 188 -9.91 7.20 12.06
CA LEU A 188 -8.70 7.69 12.74
C LEU A 188 -8.04 6.58 13.58
N VAL A 189 -8.85 5.78 14.27
CA VAL A 189 -8.37 4.64 15.08
C VAL A 189 -7.67 3.61 14.18
N GLU A 190 -8.21 3.32 13.01
CA GLU A 190 -7.56 2.43 12.02
C GLU A 190 -6.26 3.00 11.48
N CYS A 191 -6.17 4.31 11.27
CA CYS A 191 -4.91 4.97 10.93
C CYS A 191 -3.86 4.78 12.04
N ALA A 192 -4.24 4.97 13.30
CA ALA A 192 -3.36 4.72 14.44
C ALA A 192 -2.98 3.23 14.57
N ALA A 193 -3.91 2.31 14.27
CA ALA A 193 -3.66 0.88 14.28
C ALA A 193 -2.61 0.48 13.23
N ARG A 194 -2.76 0.96 11.98
CA ARG A 194 -1.78 0.75 10.90
C ARG A 194 -0.42 1.32 11.25
N HIS A 195 -0.37 2.48 11.89
CA HIS A 195 0.88 3.07 12.37
C HIS A 195 1.57 2.16 13.40
N ARG A 196 0.86 1.70 14.43
CA ARG A 196 1.40 0.75 15.42
C ARG A 196 1.84 -0.57 14.77
N ALA A 197 1.12 -1.05 13.77
CA ALA A 197 1.51 -2.24 13.03
C ALA A 197 2.83 -2.02 12.28
N GLY A 198 3.01 -0.87 11.63
CA GLY A 198 4.25 -0.47 10.96
C GLY A 198 5.45 -0.34 11.90
N GLU A 199 5.22 0.00 13.18
CA GLU A 199 6.26 -0.01 14.22
C GLU A 199 6.57 -1.42 14.78
N GLY A 200 5.89 -2.46 14.28
CA GLY A 200 5.97 -3.82 14.83
C GLY A 200 5.23 -4.00 16.16
N ARG A 201 4.49 -2.99 16.64
CA ARG A 201 3.67 -3.04 17.86
C ARG A 201 2.31 -3.69 17.60
N LEU A 202 2.34 -4.91 17.08
CA LEU A 202 1.17 -5.63 16.59
C LEU A 202 0.07 -5.81 17.65
N ALA A 203 0.43 -5.98 18.92
CA ALA A 203 -0.56 -6.12 20.01
C ALA A 203 -1.29 -4.82 20.34
N ASP A 204 -0.66 -3.66 20.15
CA ASP A 204 -1.32 -2.36 20.33
C ASP A 204 -2.18 -2.02 19.12
N ALA A 205 -1.69 -2.34 17.91
CA ALA A 205 -2.48 -2.25 16.69
C ALA A 205 -3.77 -3.09 16.79
N GLN A 206 -3.67 -4.30 17.37
CA GLN A 206 -4.80 -5.19 17.59
C GLN A 206 -5.89 -4.53 18.46
N LYS A 207 -5.52 -3.97 19.62
CA LYS A 207 -6.46 -3.28 20.50
C LYS A 207 -7.16 -2.10 19.83
N LEU A 208 -6.45 -1.41 18.94
CA LEU A 208 -7.01 -0.30 18.17
C LEU A 208 -8.00 -0.81 17.13
N LEU A 209 -7.71 -1.91 16.44
CA LEU A 209 -8.70 -2.51 15.53
C LEU A 209 -9.94 -3.03 16.26
N ASP A 210 -9.79 -3.62 17.45
CA ASP A 210 -10.93 -4.02 18.28
C ASP A 210 -11.83 -2.81 18.62
N GLU A 211 -11.22 -1.66 18.91
CA GLU A 211 -11.95 -0.41 19.17
C GLU A 211 -12.62 0.17 17.91
N ALA A 212 -11.94 0.13 16.75
CA ALA A 212 -12.54 0.55 15.49
C ALA A 212 -13.75 -0.32 15.11
N GLU A 213 -13.67 -1.64 15.32
CA GLU A 213 -14.78 -2.57 15.13
C GLU A 213 -15.94 -2.27 16.10
N ARG A 214 -15.64 -1.92 17.36
CA ARG A 214 -16.66 -1.52 18.33
C ARG A 214 -17.42 -0.26 17.91
N LEU A 215 -16.72 0.71 17.33
CA LEU A 215 -17.31 1.96 16.82
C LEU A 215 -18.15 1.72 15.56
N THR A 216 -17.78 0.73 14.75
CA THR A 216 -18.39 0.49 13.43
C THR A 216 -18.52 -1.00 13.13
N PRO A 217 -19.44 -1.69 13.82
CA PRO A 217 -19.56 -3.14 13.70
C PRO A 217 -19.98 -3.55 12.29
N ALA A 218 -19.54 -4.74 11.88
CA ALA A 218 -19.96 -5.43 10.65
C ALA A 218 -19.52 -4.82 9.31
N ARG A 219 -18.55 -3.89 9.28
CA ARG A 219 -17.88 -3.50 8.03
C ARG A 219 -16.87 -4.57 7.59
N SER A 220 -17.13 -5.20 6.45
CA SER A 220 -16.40 -6.40 6.00
C SER A 220 -14.95 -6.13 5.59
N ASP A 221 -14.64 -4.92 5.12
CA ASP A 221 -13.27 -4.43 4.87
C ASP A 221 -12.44 -4.31 6.15
N ARG A 222 -13.08 -3.89 7.26
CA ARG A 222 -12.47 -3.84 8.59
C ARG A 222 -12.21 -5.23 9.15
N ILE A 223 -13.19 -6.13 9.00
CA ILE A 223 -13.04 -7.54 9.39
C ILE A 223 -11.86 -8.17 8.65
N LEU A 224 -11.70 -7.92 7.35
CA LEU A 224 -10.57 -8.41 6.57
C LEU A 224 -9.23 -7.90 7.10
N SER A 225 -9.13 -6.57 7.34
CA SER A 225 -7.93 -5.95 7.92
C SER A 225 -7.58 -6.53 9.29
N HIS A 226 -8.59 -6.85 10.08
CA HIS A 226 -8.47 -7.47 11.39
C HIS A 226 -7.94 -8.91 11.32
N ILE A 227 -8.41 -9.71 10.36
CA ILE A 227 -7.89 -11.05 10.10
C ILE A 227 -6.40 -10.99 9.72
N GLN A 228 -6.02 -10.07 8.84
CA GLN A 228 -4.62 -9.90 8.42
C GLN A 228 -3.73 -9.57 9.62
N LEU A 229 -4.11 -8.59 10.43
CA LEU A 229 -3.28 -8.18 11.57
C LEU A 229 -3.15 -9.29 12.62
N ARG A 230 -4.25 -9.98 12.97
CA ARG A 230 -4.21 -11.11 13.91
C ARG A 230 -3.34 -12.24 13.40
N SER A 231 -3.40 -12.52 12.10
CA SER A 231 -2.53 -13.50 11.44
C SER A 231 -1.05 -13.12 11.60
N ASP A 232 -0.71 -11.85 11.41
CA ASP A 232 0.67 -11.39 11.52
C ASP A 232 1.18 -11.34 12.96
N LEU A 233 0.31 -11.04 13.93
CA LEU A 233 0.60 -11.03 15.37
C LEU A 233 0.81 -12.44 15.93
N SER A 234 -0.17 -13.32 15.70
CA SER A 234 -0.17 -14.68 16.27
C SER A 234 0.76 -15.63 15.52
N LYS A 235 1.09 -15.31 14.27
CA LYS A 235 1.67 -16.23 13.27
C LYS A 235 0.79 -17.47 13.03
N ASP A 236 -0.45 -17.49 13.52
CA ASP A 236 -1.42 -18.56 13.32
C ASP A 236 -2.15 -18.37 11.98
N ARG A 237 -1.44 -18.71 10.91
CA ARG A 237 -1.97 -18.69 9.55
C ARG A 237 -3.16 -19.65 9.36
N ALA A 238 -3.28 -20.69 10.19
CA ALA A 238 -4.37 -21.65 10.09
C ALA A 238 -5.69 -21.07 10.61
N ALA A 239 -5.67 -20.36 11.74
CA ALA A 239 -6.83 -19.62 12.24
C ALA A 239 -7.29 -18.56 11.25
N ALA A 240 -6.35 -17.78 10.70
CA ALA A 240 -6.65 -16.77 9.68
C ALA A 240 -7.33 -17.38 8.45
N ARG A 241 -6.82 -18.51 7.94
CA ARG A 241 -7.40 -19.24 6.80
C ARG A 241 -8.86 -19.64 7.06
N LEU A 242 -9.17 -20.14 8.25
CA LEU A 242 -10.53 -20.53 8.63
C LEU A 242 -11.48 -19.34 8.67
N GLU A 243 -11.02 -18.20 9.20
CA GLU A 243 -11.82 -16.98 9.25
C GLU A 243 -12.05 -16.37 7.87
N LEU A 244 -11.05 -16.36 6.99
CA LEU A 244 -11.20 -15.97 5.58
C LEU A 244 -12.20 -16.85 4.85
N GLY A 245 -12.17 -18.17 5.09
CA GLY A 245 -13.16 -19.11 4.54
C GLY A 245 -14.57 -18.75 4.97
N ARG A 246 -14.80 -18.48 6.27
CA ARG A 246 -16.12 -18.05 6.78
C ARG A 246 -16.58 -16.72 6.18
N LEU A 247 -15.67 -15.76 6.03
CA LEU A 247 -15.96 -14.47 5.40
C LEU A 247 -16.47 -14.65 3.96
N LEU A 248 -15.83 -15.53 3.20
CA LEU A 248 -16.21 -15.84 1.81
C LEU A 248 -17.49 -16.69 1.71
N GLU A 249 -17.71 -17.64 2.62
CA GLU A 249 -18.85 -18.58 2.58
C GLU A 249 -20.16 -17.99 3.09
N HIS A 250 -20.12 -17.14 4.10
CA HIS A 250 -21.31 -16.68 4.82
C HIS A 250 -21.62 -15.19 4.65
N GLY A 251 -20.70 -14.41 4.08
CA GLY A 251 -20.81 -12.95 4.07
C GLY A 251 -21.28 -12.32 2.76
N ASP A 252 -21.30 -13.07 1.66
CA ASP A 252 -21.36 -12.51 0.28
C ASP A 252 -20.57 -11.19 0.18
N PRO A 253 -19.26 -11.21 0.55
CA PRO A 253 -18.51 -9.99 0.74
C PRO A 253 -18.41 -9.23 -0.59
N PRO A 254 -18.38 -7.89 -0.54
CA PRO A 254 -18.33 -7.11 -1.75
C PRO A 254 -17.01 -7.36 -2.50
N PRO A 255 -16.95 -7.12 -3.83
CA PRO A 255 -15.86 -7.54 -4.70
C PRO A 255 -14.45 -7.25 -4.18
N SER A 256 -14.21 -6.05 -3.64
CA SER A 256 -12.91 -5.67 -3.06
C SER A 256 -12.49 -6.54 -1.88
N VAL A 257 -13.40 -6.79 -0.94
CA VAL A 257 -13.17 -7.61 0.26
C VAL A 257 -12.98 -9.07 -0.12
N ALA A 258 -13.83 -9.58 -1.01
CA ALA A 258 -13.72 -10.95 -1.51
C ALA A 258 -12.37 -11.17 -2.20
N THR A 259 -11.93 -10.20 -3.00
CA THR A 259 -10.63 -10.20 -3.69
C THR A 259 -9.48 -10.20 -2.71
N GLY A 260 -9.49 -9.30 -1.72
CA GLY A 260 -8.47 -9.24 -0.68
C GLY A 260 -8.36 -10.54 0.12
N ALA A 261 -9.50 -11.14 0.50
CA ALA A 261 -9.53 -12.42 1.20
C ALA A 261 -8.92 -13.57 0.37
N LEU A 262 -9.24 -13.64 -0.93
CA LEU A 262 -8.64 -14.64 -1.82
C LEU A 262 -7.14 -14.41 -2.04
N MET A 263 -6.68 -13.16 -2.10
CA MET A 263 -5.25 -12.84 -2.17
C MET A 263 -4.50 -13.28 -0.90
N MET A 264 -5.06 -13.05 0.28
CA MET A 264 -4.48 -13.53 1.55
C MET A 264 -4.43 -15.06 1.63
N LEU A 265 -5.49 -15.74 1.19
CA LEU A 265 -5.50 -17.21 1.09
C LEU A 265 -4.45 -17.71 0.09
N ALA A 266 -4.24 -17.00 -1.02
CA ALA A 266 -3.24 -17.35 -2.02
C ALA A 266 -1.82 -17.18 -1.45
N GLU A 267 -1.55 -16.13 -0.69
CA GLU A 267 -0.28 -15.92 0.01
C GLU A 267 -0.01 -17.04 1.03
N ASP A 268 -1.01 -17.41 1.84
CA ASP A 268 -0.90 -18.56 2.75
C ASP A 268 -0.58 -19.87 1.99
N ALA A 269 -1.27 -20.13 0.87
CA ALA A 269 -1.00 -21.30 0.04
C ALA A 269 0.44 -21.29 -0.49
N ALA A 270 0.94 -20.14 -0.93
CA ALA A 270 2.32 -19.96 -1.36
C ALA A 270 3.32 -20.25 -0.23
N GLY A 271 3.07 -19.72 0.97
CA GLY A 271 3.90 -19.94 2.16
C GLY A 271 3.96 -21.41 2.59
N ARG A 272 2.93 -22.21 2.25
CA ARG A 272 2.91 -23.67 2.45
C ARG A 272 3.50 -24.46 1.29
N GLY A 273 3.97 -23.80 0.23
CA GLY A 273 4.46 -24.43 -1.00
C GLY A 273 3.35 -25.02 -1.89
N ASP A 274 2.08 -24.76 -1.61
CA ASP A 274 0.94 -25.21 -2.43
C ASP A 274 0.66 -24.21 -3.57
N ILE A 275 1.60 -24.17 -4.52
CA ILE A 275 1.56 -23.23 -5.64
C ILE A 275 0.35 -23.48 -6.56
N LYS A 276 -0.17 -24.72 -6.59
CA LYS A 276 -1.39 -25.06 -7.33
C LYS A 276 -2.61 -24.39 -6.70
N ALA A 277 -2.77 -24.47 -5.38
CA ALA A 277 -3.84 -23.77 -4.68
C ALA A 277 -3.68 -22.25 -4.78
N GLN A 278 -2.46 -21.71 -4.64
CA GLN A 278 -2.17 -20.29 -4.86
C GLN A 278 -2.71 -19.83 -6.22
N ARG A 279 -2.34 -20.52 -7.32
CA ARG A 279 -2.82 -20.16 -8.67
C ARG A 279 -4.34 -20.19 -8.77
N GLN A 280 -4.99 -21.21 -8.21
CA GLN A 280 -6.46 -21.32 -8.24
C GLN A 280 -7.14 -20.15 -7.52
N LEU A 281 -6.66 -19.79 -6.33
CA LEU A 281 -7.17 -18.68 -5.54
C LEU A 281 -6.96 -17.34 -6.24
N LEU A 282 -5.79 -17.12 -6.85
CA LEU A 282 -5.52 -15.90 -7.62
C LEU A 282 -6.40 -15.79 -8.87
N LEU A 283 -6.68 -16.91 -9.55
CA LEU A 283 -7.62 -16.92 -10.68
C LEU A 283 -9.06 -16.66 -10.25
N MET A 284 -9.45 -17.10 -9.05
CA MET A 284 -10.74 -16.73 -8.45
C MET A 284 -10.78 -15.24 -8.12
N ALA A 285 -9.73 -14.70 -7.51
CA ALA A 285 -9.59 -13.28 -7.22
C ALA A 285 -9.70 -12.45 -8.50
N PHE A 286 -9.02 -12.86 -9.57
CA PHE A 286 -9.03 -12.14 -10.85
C PHE A 286 -10.43 -12.05 -11.47
N ARG A 287 -11.26 -13.09 -11.32
CA ARG A 287 -12.62 -13.11 -11.90
C ARG A 287 -13.58 -12.10 -11.27
N GLN A 288 -13.33 -11.74 -10.01
CA GLN A 288 -14.21 -10.87 -9.24
C GLN A 288 -13.55 -9.55 -8.83
N ALA A 289 -12.28 -9.33 -9.19
CA ALA A 289 -11.54 -8.17 -8.78
C ALA A 289 -12.21 -6.89 -9.29
N PRO A 290 -12.46 -5.88 -8.42
CA PRO A 290 -12.84 -4.56 -8.89
C PRO A 290 -11.69 -3.99 -9.72
N LYS A 291 -11.97 -3.01 -10.59
CA LYS A 291 -10.96 -2.43 -11.50
C LYS A 291 -9.69 -1.99 -10.78
N SER A 292 -9.84 -1.35 -9.62
CA SER A 292 -8.73 -0.91 -8.76
C SER A 292 -7.90 -2.07 -8.17
N GLY A 293 -8.46 -3.28 -8.05
CA GLY A 293 -7.78 -4.46 -7.55
C GLY A 293 -7.11 -5.33 -8.63
N ILE A 294 -7.48 -5.17 -9.90
CA ILE A 294 -7.02 -6.05 -10.99
C ILE A 294 -5.48 -6.04 -11.12
N GLN A 295 -4.85 -4.88 -11.03
CA GLN A 295 -3.40 -4.75 -11.14
C GLN A 295 -2.68 -5.61 -10.09
N ALA A 296 -3.08 -5.54 -8.83
CA ALA A 296 -2.47 -6.31 -7.75
C ALA A 296 -2.62 -7.82 -7.96
N VAL A 297 -3.78 -8.28 -8.42
CA VAL A 297 -4.02 -9.70 -8.72
C VAL A 297 -3.17 -10.17 -9.92
N LEU A 298 -3.07 -9.36 -10.98
CA LEU A 298 -2.23 -9.67 -12.14
C LEU A 298 -0.74 -9.77 -11.76
N ARG A 299 -0.25 -8.85 -10.93
CA ARG A 299 1.12 -8.90 -10.40
C ARG A 299 1.34 -10.17 -9.57
N ALA A 300 0.40 -10.54 -8.69
CA ALA A 300 0.47 -11.79 -7.93
C ALA A 300 0.44 -13.04 -8.81
N LEU A 301 -0.39 -13.06 -9.87
CA LEU A 301 -0.40 -14.14 -10.87
C LEU A 301 0.95 -14.25 -11.58
N ALA A 302 1.57 -13.13 -11.96
CA ALA A 302 2.88 -13.13 -12.60
C ALA A 302 3.92 -13.85 -11.72
N PHE A 303 3.99 -13.54 -10.43
CA PHE A 303 4.93 -14.18 -9.51
C PHE A 303 4.58 -15.63 -9.19
N CYS A 304 3.29 -15.98 -9.14
CA CYS A 304 2.86 -17.38 -9.03
C CYS A 304 3.34 -18.20 -10.24
N HIS A 305 3.15 -17.70 -11.46
CA HIS A 305 3.63 -18.36 -12.68
C HIS A 305 5.16 -18.41 -12.78
N ARG A 306 5.86 -17.41 -12.25
CA ARG A 306 7.33 -17.46 -12.09
C ARG A 306 7.74 -18.63 -11.19
N THR A 307 7.05 -18.81 -10.06
CA THR A 307 7.31 -19.91 -9.12
C THR A 307 7.01 -21.28 -9.75
N LEU A 308 5.99 -21.36 -10.61
CA LEU A 308 5.68 -22.55 -11.41
C LEU A 308 6.68 -22.83 -12.56
N ARG A 309 7.68 -21.96 -12.76
CA ARG A 309 8.60 -22.00 -13.91
C ARG A 309 7.86 -21.93 -15.26
N GLU A 310 6.81 -21.11 -15.32
CA GLU A 310 6.04 -20.81 -16.53
C GLU A 310 6.32 -19.36 -16.99
N PRO A 311 7.53 -19.04 -17.49
CA PRO A 311 7.99 -17.66 -17.68
C PRO A 311 7.17 -16.87 -18.70
N SER A 312 6.68 -17.50 -19.78
CA SER A 312 5.84 -16.81 -20.78
C SER A 312 4.50 -16.35 -20.19
N ALA A 313 3.89 -17.16 -19.32
CA ALA A 313 2.66 -16.79 -18.61
C ALA A 313 2.94 -15.69 -17.57
N ALA A 314 4.04 -15.83 -16.81
CA ALA A 314 4.47 -14.83 -15.84
C ALA A 314 4.66 -13.46 -16.49
N ARG A 315 5.43 -13.41 -17.59
CA ARG A 315 5.65 -12.22 -18.41
C ARG A 315 4.32 -11.61 -18.85
N ARG A 316 3.41 -12.43 -19.40
CA ARG A 316 2.12 -11.95 -19.91
C ARG A 316 1.27 -11.29 -18.83
N TYR A 317 1.19 -11.86 -17.64
CA TYR A 317 0.43 -11.26 -16.54
C TYR A 317 1.05 -9.95 -16.05
N LEU A 318 2.38 -9.86 -16.00
CA LEU A 318 3.04 -8.61 -15.61
C LEU A 318 2.87 -7.51 -16.67
N GLU A 319 2.95 -7.84 -17.96
CA GLU A 319 2.66 -6.91 -19.05
C GLU A 319 1.21 -6.37 -18.96
N LEU A 320 0.24 -7.24 -18.65
CA LEU A 320 -1.15 -6.82 -18.43
C LEU A 320 -1.30 -5.93 -17.20
N SER A 321 -0.60 -6.22 -16.10
CA SER A 321 -0.57 -5.38 -14.90
C SER A 321 -0.02 -3.99 -15.23
N MET A 322 1.12 -3.93 -15.93
CA MET A 322 1.77 -2.68 -16.30
C MET A 322 0.95 -1.83 -17.28
N ALA A 323 0.11 -2.44 -18.11
CA ALA A 323 -0.79 -1.71 -19.00
C ALA A 323 -1.85 -0.89 -18.25
N LEU A 324 -2.04 -1.14 -16.95
CA LEU A 324 -2.93 -0.38 -16.06
C LEU A 324 -2.22 0.80 -15.37
N ILE A 325 -0.88 0.88 -15.46
CA ILE A 325 -0.09 1.93 -14.85
C ILE A 325 0.08 3.08 -15.86
N PRO A 326 -0.17 4.34 -15.47
CA PRO A 326 0.08 5.49 -16.33
C PRO A 326 1.54 5.54 -16.81
N GLU A 327 1.73 5.85 -18.09
CA GLU A 327 3.07 6.00 -18.65
C GLU A 327 3.83 7.14 -17.96
N GLY A 328 5.09 6.87 -17.58
CA GLY A 328 5.91 7.81 -16.84
C GLY A 328 5.75 7.74 -15.32
N SER A 329 4.83 6.93 -14.79
CA SER A 329 4.72 6.71 -13.35
C SER A 329 6.02 6.15 -12.77
N PRO A 330 6.54 6.68 -11.65
CA PRO A 330 7.70 6.11 -10.95
C PRO A 330 7.51 4.63 -10.56
N GLU A 331 6.27 4.21 -10.27
CA GLU A 331 5.93 2.82 -9.94
C GLU A 331 6.26 1.85 -11.08
N LEU A 332 6.23 2.33 -12.33
CA LEU A 332 6.55 1.53 -13.50
C LEU A 332 8.01 1.07 -13.52
N ALA A 333 8.92 1.77 -12.83
CA ALA A 333 10.33 1.39 -12.78
C ALA A 333 10.55 0.04 -12.09
N GLU A 334 9.82 -0.23 -11.00
CA GLU A 334 9.89 -1.51 -10.28
C GLU A 334 9.28 -2.66 -11.11
N ASP A 335 8.14 -2.42 -11.76
CA ASP A 335 7.54 -3.43 -12.63
C ASP A 335 8.39 -3.71 -13.87
N LEU A 336 9.11 -2.70 -14.41
CA LEU A 336 10.07 -2.89 -15.50
C LEU A 336 11.28 -3.72 -15.07
N TYR A 337 11.75 -3.54 -13.83
CA TYR A 337 12.76 -4.41 -13.22
C TYR A 337 12.28 -5.88 -13.21
N ASN A 338 11.07 -6.11 -12.69
CA ASN A 338 10.50 -7.46 -12.60
C ASN A 338 10.22 -8.06 -13.99
N LEU A 339 9.71 -7.26 -14.92
CA LEU A 339 9.43 -7.69 -16.29
C LEU A 339 10.68 -8.13 -17.02
N ALA A 340 11.79 -7.44 -16.82
CA ALA A 340 13.04 -7.82 -17.43
C ALA A 340 13.54 -9.19 -16.95
N ILE A 341 13.38 -9.49 -15.65
CA ILE A 341 13.69 -10.82 -15.10
C ILE A 341 12.82 -11.89 -15.76
N LEU A 342 11.52 -11.64 -15.89
CA LEU A 342 10.59 -12.58 -16.53
C LEU A 342 10.89 -12.77 -18.02
N GLN A 343 11.22 -11.70 -18.75
CA GLN A 343 11.63 -11.74 -20.16
C GLN A 343 12.93 -12.52 -20.35
N LYS A 344 13.93 -12.35 -19.48
CA LYS A 344 15.15 -13.18 -19.50
C LYS A 344 14.79 -14.65 -19.32
N ASN A 345 13.98 -14.98 -18.32
CA ASN A 345 13.60 -16.36 -18.04
C ASN A 345 12.80 -16.97 -19.21
N ASP A 346 12.03 -16.15 -19.92
CA ASP A 346 11.34 -16.46 -21.19
C ASP A 346 12.28 -16.49 -22.41
N LYS A 347 13.60 -16.43 -22.19
CA LYS A 347 14.67 -16.46 -23.20
C LYS A 347 14.64 -15.30 -24.19
N ASP A 348 13.99 -14.19 -23.83
CA ASP A 348 13.93 -12.94 -24.60
C ASP A 348 14.84 -11.87 -23.96
N LEU A 349 16.16 -12.12 -24.06
CA LEU A 349 17.16 -11.24 -23.45
C LEU A 349 17.18 -9.83 -24.05
N ALA A 350 16.81 -9.70 -25.34
CA ALA A 350 16.74 -8.40 -26.00
C ALA A 350 15.61 -7.53 -25.41
N ALA A 351 14.41 -8.11 -25.20
CA ALA A 351 13.33 -7.40 -24.52
C ALA A 351 13.70 -7.08 -23.07
N ALA A 352 14.36 -8.00 -22.36
CA ALA A 352 14.80 -7.79 -20.98
C ALA A 352 15.71 -6.55 -20.85
N ILE A 353 16.73 -6.41 -21.73
CA ILE A 353 17.60 -5.24 -21.76
C ILE A 353 16.82 -3.96 -22.09
N ALA A 354 15.86 -4.02 -23.02
CA ALA A 354 15.03 -2.87 -23.36
C ALA A 354 14.17 -2.40 -22.18
N SER A 355 13.55 -3.33 -21.45
CA SER A 355 12.75 -3.04 -20.25
C SER A 355 13.60 -2.40 -19.14
N ILE A 356 14.80 -2.91 -18.86
CA ILE A 356 15.71 -2.32 -17.87
C ILE A 356 16.12 -0.91 -18.26
N ARG A 357 16.46 -0.67 -19.53
CA ARG A 357 16.81 0.68 -20.01
C ARG A 357 15.66 1.66 -19.86
N ARG A 358 14.42 1.22 -20.13
CA ARG A 358 13.22 2.03 -19.86
C ARG A 358 13.08 2.31 -18.35
N GLY A 359 13.29 1.31 -17.50
CA GLY A 359 13.27 1.48 -16.04
C GLY A 359 14.30 2.50 -15.57
N ARG A 360 15.53 2.43 -16.10
CA ARG A 360 16.60 3.40 -15.81
C ARG A 360 16.29 4.80 -16.31
N ALA A 361 15.56 4.95 -17.42
CA ALA A 361 15.15 6.26 -17.89
C ALA A 361 14.16 6.92 -16.91
N LEU A 362 13.33 6.13 -16.23
CA LEU A 362 12.43 6.60 -15.17
C LEU A 362 13.16 6.82 -13.84
N ASN A 363 14.13 5.97 -13.50
CA ASN A 363 14.95 6.07 -12.30
C ASN A 363 16.45 5.88 -12.60
N PRO A 364 17.16 6.95 -13.02
CA PRO A 364 18.56 6.86 -13.42
C PRO A 364 19.51 6.48 -12.29
N GLU A 365 19.16 6.80 -11.04
CA GLU A 365 19.99 6.57 -9.85
C GLU A 365 19.85 5.16 -9.28
N SER A 366 18.92 4.36 -9.79
CA SER A 366 18.70 2.98 -9.37
C SER A 366 19.91 2.09 -9.68
N TRP A 367 20.73 1.83 -8.66
CA TRP A 367 21.91 0.99 -8.74
C TRP A 367 21.57 -0.46 -9.11
N ASN A 368 20.41 -0.97 -8.68
CA ASN A 368 19.97 -2.34 -8.93
C ASN A 368 19.54 -2.52 -10.39
N LEU A 369 18.86 -1.55 -11.01
CA LEU A 369 18.59 -1.57 -12.45
C LEU A 369 19.89 -1.54 -13.26
N GLN A 370 20.87 -0.73 -12.86
CA GLN A 370 22.19 -0.69 -13.49
C GLN A 370 22.92 -2.04 -13.38
N MET A 371 22.86 -2.68 -12.21
CA MET A 371 23.50 -3.98 -11.99
C MET A 371 22.87 -5.06 -12.87
N ILE A 372 21.54 -5.10 -12.97
CA ILE A 372 20.85 -6.04 -13.85
C ILE A 372 21.22 -5.78 -15.31
N GLU A 373 21.24 -4.53 -15.76
CA GLU A 373 21.63 -4.22 -17.14
C GLU A 373 23.04 -4.76 -17.44
N ALA A 374 24.00 -4.52 -16.54
CA ALA A 374 25.36 -5.02 -16.70
C ALA A 374 25.40 -6.55 -16.79
N GLY A 375 24.69 -7.26 -15.92
CA GLY A 375 24.60 -8.73 -15.98
C GLY A 375 23.93 -9.24 -17.26
N TYR A 376 22.87 -8.60 -17.74
CA TYR A 376 22.19 -9.00 -18.98
C TYR A 376 23.03 -8.71 -20.23
N LEU A 377 23.83 -7.65 -20.21
CA LEU A 377 24.83 -7.38 -21.25
C LEU A 377 25.93 -8.45 -21.26
N MET A 378 26.37 -8.96 -20.11
CA MET A 378 27.27 -10.11 -20.04
C MET A 378 26.65 -11.34 -20.72
N LEU A 379 25.42 -11.68 -20.37
CA LEU A 379 24.68 -12.79 -20.99
C LEU A 379 24.48 -12.60 -22.50
N ALA A 380 24.36 -11.35 -22.96
CA ALA A 380 24.21 -11.00 -24.38
C ALA A 380 25.55 -10.97 -25.14
N GLY A 381 26.67 -11.30 -24.51
CA GLY A 381 27.99 -11.28 -25.15
C GLY A 381 28.55 -9.87 -25.37
N LYS A 382 28.17 -8.91 -24.51
CA LYS A 382 28.58 -7.49 -24.57
C LYS A 382 29.39 -7.06 -23.33
N PRO A 383 30.56 -7.67 -23.08
CA PRO A 383 31.30 -7.47 -21.84
C PRO A 383 31.84 -6.04 -21.66
N GLU A 384 32.18 -5.33 -22.74
CA GLU A 384 32.70 -3.96 -22.67
C GLU A 384 31.61 -2.95 -22.22
N GLU A 385 30.39 -3.08 -22.77
CA GLU A 385 29.23 -2.29 -22.33
C GLU A 385 28.91 -2.61 -20.86
N ALA A 386 28.89 -3.89 -20.49
CA ALA A 386 28.63 -4.34 -19.11
C ALA A 386 29.65 -3.77 -18.11
N ALA A 387 30.95 -3.84 -18.43
CA ALA A 387 32.02 -3.34 -17.58
C ALA A 387 31.92 -1.81 -17.38
N THR A 388 31.54 -1.08 -18.43
CA THR A 388 31.33 0.37 -18.36
C THR A 388 30.21 0.73 -17.39
N ILE A 389 29.06 0.05 -17.49
CA ILE A 389 27.94 0.27 -16.56
C ILE A 389 28.35 -0.11 -15.15
N ARG A 390 28.95 -1.31 -14.97
CA ARG A 390 29.35 -1.83 -13.65
C ARG A 390 30.31 -0.91 -12.91
N ALA A 391 31.25 -0.29 -13.63
CA ALA A 391 32.22 0.64 -13.05
C ALA A 391 31.59 1.96 -12.57
N ALA A 392 30.43 2.34 -13.11
CA ALA A 392 29.70 3.54 -12.70
C ALA A 392 28.80 3.31 -11.47
N ILE A 393 28.51 2.05 -11.12
CA ILE A 393 27.61 1.72 -10.00
C ILE A 393 28.29 2.05 -8.67
N VAL A 394 27.69 2.96 -7.91
CA VAL A 394 28.09 3.25 -6.54
C VAL A 394 27.35 2.31 -5.59
N LYS A 395 28.08 1.66 -4.68
CA LYS A 395 27.48 0.83 -3.62
C LYS A 395 26.47 1.69 -2.82
N PRO A 396 25.22 1.23 -2.63
CA PRO A 396 24.21 1.98 -1.90
C PRO A 396 24.58 2.08 -0.41
N ARG A 397 24.11 3.14 0.25
CA ARG A 397 24.31 3.35 1.70
C ARG A 397 23.34 2.53 2.56
N GLY A 398 22.12 2.31 2.06
CA GLY A 398 21.17 1.31 2.57
C GLY A 398 21.22 0.05 1.71
N GLU A 399 20.55 -1.03 2.09
CA GLU A 399 20.44 -2.26 1.26
C GLU A 399 21.74 -3.05 1.05
N GLU A 400 22.65 -3.04 2.03
CA GLU A 400 23.94 -3.73 1.90
C GLU A 400 23.80 -5.24 1.64
N GLU A 401 22.81 -5.90 2.23
CA GLU A 401 22.51 -7.32 1.99
C GLU A 401 22.10 -7.57 0.52
N PHE A 402 21.17 -6.75 0.01
CA PHE A 402 20.68 -6.87 -1.36
C PHE A 402 21.80 -6.55 -2.37
N TRP A 403 22.62 -5.53 -2.09
CA TRP A 403 23.82 -5.22 -2.88
C TRP A 403 24.73 -6.45 -3.02
N ARG A 404 25.03 -7.14 -1.92
CA ARG A 404 25.95 -8.30 -1.95
C ARG A 404 25.35 -9.48 -2.70
N SER A 405 24.04 -9.69 -2.59
CA SER A 405 23.32 -10.71 -3.36
C SER A 405 23.41 -10.41 -4.87
N MET A 406 23.20 -9.15 -5.25
CA MET A 406 23.34 -8.70 -6.63
C MET A 406 24.78 -8.76 -7.15
N GLU A 407 25.80 -8.51 -6.31
CA GLU A 407 27.21 -8.74 -6.66
C GLU A 407 27.51 -10.22 -6.89
N ALA A 408 27.00 -11.12 -6.05
CA ALA A 408 27.14 -12.56 -6.25
C ALA A 408 26.51 -12.96 -7.60
N TRP A 409 25.27 -12.54 -7.85
CA TRP A 409 24.58 -12.81 -9.11
C TRP A 409 25.36 -12.31 -10.33
N TYR A 410 25.89 -11.08 -10.29
CA TYR A 410 26.68 -10.52 -11.40
C TYR A 410 27.93 -11.38 -11.70
N LEU A 411 28.63 -11.85 -10.65
CA LEU A 411 29.79 -12.74 -10.80
C LEU A 411 29.41 -14.11 -11.38
N ALA A 412 28.21 -14.61 -11.05
CA ALA A 412 27.71 -15.84 -11.64
C ALA A 412 27.49 -15.68 -13.15
N VAL A 413 26.75 -14.64 -13.56
CA VAL A 413 26.45 -14.41 -14.99
C VAL A 413 27.65 -13.93 -15.81
N SER A 414 28.70 -13.40 -15.17
CA SER A 414 29.97 -13.07 -15.83
C SER A 414 30.88 -14.30 -16.08
N GLY A 415 30.55 -15.44 -15.50
CA GLY A 415 31.34 -16.67 -15.56
C GLY A 415 32.50 -16.73 -14.56
N ASP A 416 32.60 -15.78 -13.61
CA ASP A 416 33.59 -15.80 -12.53
C ASP A 416 33.16 -16.77 -11.41
N ARG A 417 33.40 -18.07 -11.64
CA ARG A 417 32.98 -19.14 -10.74
C ARG A 417 33.53 -19.02 -9.32
N ASP A 418 34.81 -18.72 -9.17
CA ASP A 418 35.42 -18.64 -7.84
C ASP A 418 35.04 -17.35 -7.12
N GLY A 419 34.95 -16.22 -7.85
CA GLY A 419 34.41 -14.96 -7.32
C GLY A 419 32.98 -15.11 -6.84
N PHE A 420 32.11 -15.75 -7.62
CA PHE A 420 30.73 -16.03 -7.25
C PHE A 420 30.64 -16.85 -5.96
N LEU A 421 31.34 -17.99 -5.88
CA LEU A 421 31.25 -18.87 -4.70
C LEU A 421 31.81 -18.21 -3.44
N GLY A 422 32.88 -17.42 -3.57
CA GLY A 422 33.40 -16.59 -2.48
C GLY A 422 32.37 -15.58 -1.99
N ARG A 423 31.77 -14.82 -2.92
CA ARG A 423 30.76 -13.80 -2.57
C ARG A 423 29.47 -14.41 -2.02
N LEU A 424 29.03 -15.53 -2.57
CA LEU A 424 27.86 -16.26 -2.10
C LEU A 424 28.05 -16.73 -0.66
N LYS A 425 29.24 -17.23 -0.31
CA LYS A 425 29.58 -17.58 1.06
C LYS A 425 29.42 -16.36 1.98
N ASP A 426 29.97 -15.21 1.61
CA ASP A 426 29.85 -13.98 2.42
C ASP A 426 28.39 -13.56 2.63
N VAL A 427 27.56 -13.67 1.58
CA VAL A 427 26.12 -13.40 1.65
C VAL A 427 25.46 -14.35 2.64
N LEU A 428 25.66 -15.67 2.48
CA LEU A 428 25.04 -16.69 3.32
C LEU A 428 25.53 -16.65 4.77
N GLU A 429 26.78 -16.25 5.03
CA GLU A 429 27.24 -16.03 6.41
C GLU A 429 26.56 -14.80 7.04
N GLN A 430 26.30 -13.78 6.21
CA GLN A 430 25.74 -12.46 6.52
C GLN A 430 24.26 -12.41 6.92
N THR A 431 23.44 -13.19 6.22
CA THR A 431 21.97 -13.05 6.26
C THR A 431 21.30 -14.14 7.10
N ASP A 432 20.26 -13.81 7.86
CA ASP A 432 19.36 -14.82 8.44
C ASP A 432 18.01 -14.87 7.70
N SER A 433 17.93 -14.24 6.53
CA SER A 433 16.71 -14.16 5.73
C SER A 433 16.50 -15.43 4.90
N LEU A 434 15.26 -15.92 4.92
CA LEU A 434 14.80 -16.98 4.02
C LEU A 434 14.76 -16.52 2.56
N ASP A 435 14.65 -15.21 2.31
CA ASP A 435 14.55 -14.64 0.96
C ASP A 435 15.78 -14.94 0.12
N THR A 436 16.96 -14.97 0.74
CA THR A 436 18.21 -15.35 0.06
C THR A 436 18.14 -16.79 -0.46
N VAL A 437 17.61 -17.71 0.35
CA VAL A 437 17.44 -19.12 -0.06
C VAL A 437 16.41 -19.24 -1.18
N ILE A 438 15.28 -18.51 -1.07
CA ILE A 438 14.23 -18.49 -2.08
C ILE A 438 14.78 -17.97 -3.41
N TRP A 439 15.53 -16.87 -3.40
CA TRP A 439 16.19 -16.34 -4.60
C TRP A 439 17.09 -17.40 -5.25
N ILE A 440 17.98 -18.03 -4.47
CA ILE A 440 18.92 -19.04 -5.00
C ILE A 440 18.17 -20.24 -5.61
N ASP A 441 17.07 -20.65 -4.99
CA ASP A 441 16.27 -21.77 -5.49
C ASP A 441 15.52 -21.44 -6.78
N GLN A 442 15.12 -20.18 -6.97
CA GLN A 442 14.33 -19.74 -8.11
C GLN A 442 15.14 -19.23 -9.30
N ASP A 443 16.39 -18.80 -9.09
CA ASP A 443 17.19 -18.18 -10.15
C ASP A 443 17.82 -19.23 -11.08
N GLU A 444 17.39 -19.22 -12.35
CA GLU A 444 17.91 -20.12 -13.39
C GLU A 444 19.38 -19.83 -13.74
N ASP A 445 19.87 -18.60 -13.50
CA ASP A 445 21.26 -18.25 -13.78
C ASP A 445 22.24 -19.00 -12.87
N LEU A 446 21.74 -19.58 -11.77
CA LEU A 446 22.51 -20.37 -10.82
C LEU A 446 22.47 -21.87 -11.11
N ASP A 447 21.67 -22.33 -12.08
CA ASP A 447 21.57 -23.74 -12.46
C ASP A 447 22.94 -24.40 -12.79
N PRO A 448 23.89 -23.72 -13.48
CA PRO A 448 25.23 -24.27 -13.71
C PRO A 448 26.03 -24.63 -12.44
N TYR A 449 25.67 -24.03 -11.29
CA TYR A 449 26.37 -24.21 -10.02
C TYR A 449 25.72 -25.25 -9.12
N ARG A 450 24.50 -25.72 -9.41
CA ARG A 450 23.75 -26.64 -8.54
C ARG A 450 24.44 -27.99 -8.32
N GLN A 451 25.35 -28.38 -9.21
CA GLN A 451 26.15 -29.60 -9.10
C GLN A 451 27.56 -29.35 -8.54
N ASP A 452 27.94 -28.09 -8.26
CA ASP A 452 29.23 -27.78 -7.63
C ASP A 452 29.19 -28.18 -6.15
N PRO A 453 30.08 -29.07 -5.68
CA PRO A 453 30.11 -29.50 -4.28
C PRO A 453 30.23 -28.34 -3.29
N ARG A 454 30.95 -27.26 -3.64
CA ARG A 454 31.09 -26.08 -2.78
C ARG A 454 29.76 -25.34 -2.65
N PHE A 455 29.03 -25.17 -3.75
CA PHE A 455 27.71 -24.54 -3.75
C PHE A 455 26.70 -25.34 -2.92
N VAL A 456 26.66 -26.67 -3.13
CA VAL A 456 25.80 -27.58 -2.36
C VAL A 456 26.11 -27.50 -0.86
N ASP A 457 27.39 -27.48 -0.49
CA ASP A 457 27.80 -27.43 0.91
C ASP A 457 27.43 -26.09 1.58
N LEU A 458 27.65 -24.96 0.89
CA LEU A 458 27.25 -23.63 1.37
C LEU A 458 25.75 -23.56 1.67
N LEU A 459 24.91 -24.04 0.74
CA LEU A 459 23.45 -24.05 0.93
C LEU A 459 23.02 -24.99 2.04
N ARG A 460 23.65 -26.16 2.16
CA ARG A 460 23.37 -27.13 3.23
C ARG A 460 23.65 -26.51 4.60
N ILE A 461 24.82 -25.89 4.78
CA ILE A 461 25.21 -25.25 6.05
C ILE A 461 24.23 -24.13 6.40
N HIS A 462 23.92 -23.27 5.43
CA HIS A 462 23.03 -22.13 5.67
C HIS A 462 21.60 -22.57 6.00
N ARG A 463 21.02 -23.52 5.25
CA ARG A 463 19.70 -24.09 5.56
C ARG A 463 19.64 -24.76 6.94
N GLN A 464 20.70 -25.48 7.32
CA GLN A 464 20.82 -26.04 8.67
C GLN A 464 20.79 -24.94 9.74
N ARG A 465 21.49 -23.81 9.50
CA ARG A 465 21.46 -22.66 10.40
C ARG A 465 20.06 -22.06 10.54
N LEU A 466 19.31 -21.96 9.44
CA LEU A 466 17.94 -21.44 9.43
C LEU A 466 16.88 -22.44 9.91
N GLY A 467 17.23 -23.71 10.13
CA GLY A 467 16.25 -24.76 10.44
C GLY A 467 15.31 -25.10 9.27
N VAL A 468 15.73 -24.81 8.04
CA VAL A 468 14.93 -25.04 6.82
C VAL A 468 15.34 -26.38 6.21
N ALA A 469 14.36 -27.22 5.86
CA ALA A 469 14.64 -28.47 5.17
C ALA A 469 15.27 -28.21 3.79
N ALA A 470 16.11 -29.14 3.31
CA ALA A 470 16.52 -29.09 1.92
C ALA A 470 15.28 -29.19 1.02
N PRO A 471 15.18 -28.39 -0.05
CA PRO A 471 14.09 -28.52 -1.00
C PRO A 471 14.10 -29.94 -1.56
N PRO A 472 12.93 -30.49 -1.91
CA PRO A 472 12.89 -31.76 -2.62
C PRO A 472 13.79 -31.66 -3.86
N PRO A 473 14.49 -32.75 -4.23
CA PRO A 473 15.29 -32.76 -5.45
C PRO A 473 14.40 -32.28 -6.60
N VAL A 474 14.90 -31.32 -7.37
CA VAL A 474 14.19 -30.79 -8.53
C VAL A 474 13.90 -32.00 -9.42
N SER A 475 12.65 -32.44 -9.48
CA SER A 475 12.23 -33.44 -10.44
C SER A 475 12.66 -32.91 -11.80
N GLU A 476 13.40 -33.71 -12.58
CA GLU A 476 13.75 -33.34 -13.96
C GLU A 476 12.53 -32.70 -14.61
N PRO A 477 12.68 -31.52 -15.26
CA PRO A 477 11.56 -30.78 -15.80
C PRO A 477 10.70 -31.78 -16.55
N ALA A 478 9.48 -32.02 -16.05
CA ALA A 478 8.59 -33.06 -16.55
C ALA A 478 8.61 -32.91 -18.06
N GLY A 479 9.25 -33.88 -18.73
CA GLY A 479 9.90 -33.68 -20.01
C GLY A 479 9.00 -32.85 -20.92
N ALA A 480 9.59 -31.87 -21.63
CA ALA A 480 8.93 -31.13 -22.69
C ALA A 480 8.26 -32.12 -23.64
N GLY A 481 7.05 -32.55 -23.26
CA GLY A 481 6.22 -33.46 -23.98
C GLY A 481 5.89 -32.64 -25.19
N LYS A 482 6.47 -33.02 -26.33
CA LYS A 482 6.08 -32.50 -27.62
C LYS A 482 4.57 -32.56 -27.64
N ALA A 483 3.92 -31.43 -27.39
CA ALA A 483 2.50 -31.31 -27.56
C ALA A 483 2.30 -31.57 -29.05
N SER A 484 1.87 -32.78 -29.37
CA SER A 484 1.36 -33.09 -30.70
C SER A 484 0.17 -32.16 -30.87
N VAL A 485 0.39 -31.08 -31.62
CA VAL A 485 -0.68 -30.21 -32.07
C VAL A 485 -1.72 -31.12 -32.74
N PRO A 486 -2.95 -31.21 -32.22
CA PRO A 486 -3.99 -31.95 -32.93
C PRO A 486 -4.19 -31.24 -34.28
N ALA A 487 -4.06 -32.00 -35.36
CA ALA A 487 -4.42 -31.52 -36.68
C ALA A 487 -5.88 -31.04 -36.63
N VAL A 488 -6.08 -29.75 -36.87
CA VAL A 488 -7.42 -29.16 -36.99
C VAL A 488 -8.01 -29.63 -38.33
N PRO A 489 -9.26 -30.13 -38.35
CA PRO A 489 -9.97 -30.46 -39.59
C PRO A 489 -10.37 -29.22 -40.40
#